data_AF-R7I4V6-F1
#
_entry.id   AF-R7I4V6-F1
#
_cell.length_a   1.000
_cell.length_b   1.000
_cell.length_c   1.000
_cell.angle_alpha   90.00
_cell.angle_beta   90.00
_cell.angle_gamma   90.00
#
_symmetry.space_group_name_H-M   'P 1'
#
loop_
_entity.id
_entity.type
_entity.pdbx_description
1 polymer ?
#
loop_
_entity_poly.entity_id
_entity_poly.type
_entity_poly.pdbx_seq_one_letter_code
_entity_poly.pdbx_strand_id
1 'polypeptide(L)' 'MDGVGVYYYKYEVYNSKNKMVASKKYAEGITSYNWKATKVGKYKIVVTVKDAIGTTIAKTVKKVIVK' A
#
# COMPACT_ATOMS: atom_id res chain seq x y z
N MET A 1 14.48 7.30 11.01
CA MET A 1 13.43 7.53 9.98
C MET A 1 12.76 8.79 10.48
N ASP A 2 13.19 9.93 9.97
CA ASP A 2 12.93 11.20 10.64
C ASP A 2 11.80 11.86 9.88
N GLY A 3 10.57 11.50 10.24
CA GLY A 3 9.35 12.10 9.68
C GLY A 3 8.74 13.06 10.68
N VAL A 4 8.20 14.18 10.20
CA VAL A 4 7.61 15.22 11.06
C VAL A 4 6.08 15.11 11.08
N GLY A 5 5.48 15.03 12.28
CA GLY A 5 4.04 15.18 12.48
C GLY A 5 3.16 13.98 12.08
N VAL A 6 1.92 14.26 11.66
CA VAL A 6 0.90 13.27 11.27
C VAL A 6 1.32 12.54 9.99
N TYR A 7 1.07 11.22 9.93
CA TYR A 7 1.36 10.39 8.76
C TYR A 7 0.09 9.98 8.02
N TYR A 8 0.15 10.11 6.70
CA TYR A 8 -0.89 9.70 5.78
C TYR A 8 -0.42 8.47 5.00
N TYR A 9 -1.28 7.46 4.88
CA TYR A 9 -0.93 6.21 4.21
C TYR A 9 -1.76 6.01 2.94
N LYS A 10 -1.08 5.62 1.86
CA LYS A 10 -1.69 5.13 0.63
C LYS A 10 -1.32 3.67 0.43
N TYR A 11 -2.30 2.84 0.09
CA TYR A 11 -2.13 1.42 -0.17
C TYR A 11 -2.53 1.13 -1.61
N GLU A 12 -1.68 0.41 -2.35
CA GLU A 12 -1.95 0.02 -3.73
C GLU A 12 -1.57 -1.45 -3.91
N VAL A 13 -2.46 -2.22 -4.54
CA VAL A 13 -2.23 -3.64 -4.82
C VAL A 13 -2.24 -3.84 -6.33
N TYR A 14 -1.18 -4.46 -6.84
CA TYR A 14 -1.00 -4.79 -8.24
C TYR A 14 -0.92 -6.29 -8.43
N ASN A 15 -1.47 -6.81 -9.51
CA ASN A 15 -1.30 -8.20 -9.92
C ASN A 15 0.04 -8.41 -10.66
N SER A 16 0.30 -9.64 -11.10
CA SER A 16 1.50 -10.01 -11.87
C SER A 16 1.68 -9.26 -13.20
N LYS A 17 0.59 -8.71 -13.76
CA LYS A 17 0.60 -7.87 -14.98
C LYS A 17 0.80 -6.38 -14.67
N ASN A 18 1.19 -6.04 -13.44
CA ASN A 18 1.26 -4.66 -12.93
C ASN A 18 -0.05 -3.86 -13.05
N LYS A 19 -1.21 -4.53 -13.18
CA LYS A 19 -2.51 -3.86 -13.15
C LYS A 19 -2.93 -3.66 -11.70
N MET A 20 -3.30 -2.43 -11.34
CA MET A 20 -3.86 -2.13 -10.02
C MET A 20 -5.21 -2.83 -9.87
N VAL A 21 -5.38 -3.58 -8.79
CA VAL A 21 -6.59 -4.37 -8.49
C VAL A 21 -7.30 -3.90 -7.22
N ALA A 22 -6.62 -3.12 -6.38
CA ALA A 22 -7.20 -2.49 -5.21
C ALA A 22 -6.36 -1.30 -4.78
N SER A 23 -6.99 -0.30 -4.15
CA SER A 23 -6.27 0.82 -3.54
C SER A 23 -7.05 1.45 -2.39
N LYS A 24 -6.33 2.13 -1.52
CA LYS A 24 -6.85 3.05 -0.50
C LYS A 24 -6.00 4.31 -0.53
N LYS A 25 -6.63 5.46 -0.80
CA LYS A 25 -5.96 6.75 -0.90
C LYS A 25 -5.46 7.22 0.47
N TYR A 26 -4.60 8.24 0.47
CA TYR A 26 -4.18 8.96 1.67
C TYR A 26 -5.40 9.40 2.48
N ALA A 27 -5.45 8.96 3.73
CA ALA A 27 -6.45 9.39 4.70
C ALA A 27 -5.79 9.47 6.08
N GLU A 28 -6.14 10.51 6.83
CA GLU A 28 -5.69 10.71 8.20
C GLU A 28 -6.23 9.61 9.12
N GLY A 29 -5.43 9.16 10.08
CA GLY A 29 -5.80 8.10 11.01
C GLY A 29 -5.92 6.69 10.39
N ILE A 30 -5.80 6.55 9.06
CA ILE A 30 -5.83 5.25 8.40
C ILE A 30 -4.43 4.65 8.34
N THR A 31 -4.09 3.88 9.36
CA THR A 31 -2.80 3.20 9.50
C THR A 31 -2.82 1.76 8.99
N SER A 32 -3.97 1.27 8.50
CA SER A 32 -4.10 -0.10 7.99
C SER A 32 -5.07 -0.23 6.82
N TYR A 33 -4.86 -1.30 6.04
CA TYR A 33 -5.72 -1.70 4.94
C TYR A 33 -5.87 -3.22 4.89
N ASN A 34 -7.07 -3.71 5.23
CA ASN A 34 -7.42 -5.11 5.09
C ASN A 34 -7.88 -5.38 3.64
N TRP A 35 -7.06 -6.11 2.89
CA TRP A 35 -7.37 -6.54 1.54
C TRP A 35 -7.23 -8.05 1.43
N LYS A 36 -8.19 -8.69 0.78
CA LYS A 36 -8.20 -10.13 0.50
C LYS A 36 -8.09 -10.37 -1.01
N ALA A 37 -7.15 -11.21 -1.41
CA ALA A 37 -7.06 -11.63 -2.80
C ALA A 37 -8.27 -12.47 -3.19
N THR A 38 -8.89 -12.15 -4.32
CA THR A 38 -10.02 -12.90 -4.89
C THR A 38 -9.58 -13.97 -5.91
N LYS A 39 -8.30 -13.96 -6.30
CA LYS A 39 -7.72 -14.90 -7.26
C LYS A 39 -6.36 -15.38 -6.77
N VAL A 40 -6.03 -16.62 -7.11
CA VAL A 40 -4.68 -17.19 -6.94
C VAL A 40 -3.71 -16.42 -7.84
N GLY A 41 -2.49 -16.17 -7.37
CA GLY A 41 -1.47 -15.48 -8.15
C GLY A 41 -0.46 -14.67 -7.34
N LYS A 42 0.41 -13.96 -8.07
CA LYS A 42 1.42 -13.06 -7.50
C LYS A 42 0.87 -11.64 -7.43
N TYR A 43 1.10 -11.00 -6.29
CA TYR A 43 0.70 -9.63 -6.01
C TYR A 43 1.88 -8.80 -5.51
N LYS A 44 1.87 -7.52 -5.88
CA LYS A 44 2.78 -6.49 -5.39
C LYS A 44 1.96 -5.48 -4.61
N ILE A 45 2.22 -5.35 -3.32
CA ILE A 45 1.55 -4.42 -2.41
C ILE A 45 2.53 -3.28 -2.17
N VAL A 46 2.11 -2.06 -2.47
CA VAL A 46 2.88 -0.84 -2.25
C VAL A 46 2.19 -0.04 -1.16
N VAL A 47 2.95 0.34 -0.14
CA VAL A 47 2.51 1.25 0.93
C VAL A 47 3.34 2.50 0.82
N THR A 48 2.70 3.63 0.52
CA THR A 48 3.34 4.94 0.52
C THR A 48 2.93 5.69 1.77
N VAL A 49 3.90 6.20 2.52
CA VAL A 49 3.70 7.05 3.68
C VAL A 49 4.08 8.46 3.29
N LYS A 50 3.22 9.42 3.62
CA LYS A 50 3.47 10.84 3.49
C LYS A 50 3.44 11.48 4.87
N ASP A 51 4.45 12.27 5.22
CA ASP A 51 4.43 13.05 6.47
C ASP A 51 3.62 14.35 6.31
N ALA A 52 3.56 15.16 7.37
CA ALA A 52 2.78 16.39 7.39
C ALA A 52 3.31 17.47 6.44
N ILE A 53 4.60 17.44 6.10
CA ILE A 53 5.25 18.41 5.20
C ILE A 53 5.32 17.91 3.75
N GLY A 54 4.79 16.72 3.48
CA GLY A 54 4.65 16.15 2.14
C GLY A 54 5.78 15.21 1.72
N THR A 55 6.74 14.91 2.59
CA THR A 55 7.81 13.93 2.32
C THR A 55 7.20 12.56 2.17
N THR A 56 7.56 11.83 1.11
CA THR A 56 7.03 10.49 0.87
C THR A 56 8.12 9.43 0.87
N ILE A 57 7.80 8.29 1.48
CA ILE A 57 8.57 7.05 1.36
C ILE A 57 7.62 5.93 0.93
N ALA A 58 8.12 4.96 0.17
CA ALA A 58 7.34 3.80 -0.24
C ALA A 58 8.05 2.51 0.14
N LYS A 59 7.27 1.54 0.62
CA LYS A 59 7.70 0.15 0.78
C LYS A 59 6.88 -0.76 -0.13
N THR A 60 7.54 -1.77 -0.68
CA THR A 60 6.91 -2.77 -1.54
C THR A 60 7.06 -4.15 -0.92
N VAL A 61 5.95 -4.89 -0.86
CA VAL A 61 5.91 -6.29 -0.45
C VAL A 61 5.36 -7.13 -1.60
N LYS A 62 6.02 -8.25 -1.89
CA LYS A 62 5.55 -9.22 -2.89
C LYS A 62 4.89 -10.39 -2.15
N LYS A 63 3.70 -10.80 -2.58
CA LYS A 63 2.96 -11.94 -2.01
C LYS A 63 2.52 -12.91 -3.09
N VAL A 64 2.64 -14.20 -2.81
CA VAL A 64 2.09 -15.27 -3.66
C VAL A 64 0.91 -15.87 -2.92
N ILE A 65 -0.23 -15.93 -3.59
CA ILE A 65 -1.44 -16.60 -3.13
C ILE A 65 -1.56 -17.91 -3.88
N VAL A 66 -1.68 -19.00 -3.13
CA VAL A 66 -1.89 -20.37 -3.62
C VAL A 66 -3.28 -20.84 -3.20
N LYS A 67 -3.78 -21.90 -3.85
CA LYS A 67 -5.09 -22.50 -3.55
C LYS A 67 -5.02 -23.33 -2.26
#